data_AF-A0A928S6K6-F1
#
_entry.id   AF-A0A928S6K6-F1
#
_cell.length_a   1.000
_cell.length_b   1.000
_cell.length_c   1.000
_cell.angle_alpha   90.00
_cell.angle_beta   90.00
_cell.angle_gamma   90.00
#
_symmetry.space_group_name_H-M   'P 1'
#
loop_
_entity.id
_entity.type
_entity.pdbx_description
1 polymer ?
#
loop_
_entity_poly.entity_id
_entity_poly.type
_entity_poly.pdbx_seq_one_letter_code
_entity_poly.pdbx_strand_id
1 'polypeptide(L)'
;MSDSAVLQRYVTGRDSRMGIAAEHAEADAWDDLGAFGWLRGIRDRALMLELRRKDGSIVAIGYGWLERVAFDPSEGITLSAAGQKIRIKGRNLNAEVRPAVRLFEGIARHRVPWVREADRSVGLQAGDRDTVVDAIEW
;
A
#
# COMPACT_ATOMS: atom_id res chain seq x y z
N MET A 1 18.73 -20.60 41.23
CA MET A 1 17.86 -19.93 40.24
C MET A 1 17.16 -21.02 39.46
N SER A 2 15.82 -21.04 39.43
CA SER A 2 15.03 -22.12 38.82
C SER A 2 15.09 -22.04 37.29
N ASP A 3 15.29 -23.19 36.63
CA ASP A 3 15.32 -23.34 35.16
C ASP A 3 14.08 -22.75 34.46
N SER A 4 12.95 -22.68 35.16
CA SER A 4 11.72 -22.08 34.65
C SER A 4 11.84 -20.57 34.39
N ALA A 5 12.66 -19.85 35.18
CA ALA A 5 12.85 -18.41 35.02
C ALA A 5 13.78 -18.08 33.83
N VAL A 6 14.69 -19.00 33.50
CA VAL A 6 15.57 -18.88 32.33
C VAL A 6 14.77 -19.16 31.06
N LEU A 7 13.95 -20.21 31.05
CA LEU A 7 13.07 -20.54 29.93
C LEU A 7 12.05 -19.43 29.62
N GLN A 8 11.39 -18.85 30.63
CA GLN A 8 10.45 -17.74 30.43
C GLN A 8 11.12 -16.50 29.81
N ARG A 9 12.37 -16.21 30.18
CA ARG A 9 13.14 -15.08 29.64
C ARG A 9 13.58 -15.31 28.19
N TYR A 10 13.77 -16.56 27.78
CA TYR A 10 14.09 -16.92 26.39
C TYR A 10 12.86 -16.88 25.47
N VAL A 11 11.68 -17.27 25.96
CA VAL A 11 10.45 -17.23 25.16
C VAL A 11 10.00 -15.78 24.94
N THR A 12 9.90 -15.00 26.02
CA THR A 12 9.44 -13.59 25.95
C THR A 12 10.42 -12.66 25.23
N GLY A 13 11.73 -12.88 25.38
CA GLY A 13 12.75 -12.03 24.75
C GLY A 13 13.00 -12.32 23.26
N ARG A 14 12.67 -13.52 22.79
CA ARG A 14 12.87 -13.93 21.39
C ARG A 14 11.69 -13.53 20.53
N ASP A 15 10.47 -13.71 21.01
CA ASP A 15 9.26 -13.28 20.30
C ASP A 15 9.21 -11.75 20.13
N SER A 16 9.55 -10.98 21.17
CA SER A 16 9.56 -9.52 21.07
C SER A 16 10.67 -8.99 20.15
N ARG A 17 11.86 -9.61 20.13
CA ARG A 17 12.95 -9.20 19.22
C ARG A 17 12.69 -9.63 17.77
N MET A 18 12.07 -10.79 17.56
CA MET A 18 11.66 -11.22 16.22
C MET A 18 10.48 -10.39 15.70
N GLY A 19 9.53 -10.02 16.56
CA GLY A 19 8.42 -9.11 16.20
C GLY A 19 8.93 -7.73 15.79
N ILE A 20 9.80 -7.10 16.59
CA ILE A 20 10.38 -5.79 16.25
C ILE A 20 11.25 -5.86 14.99
N ALA A 21 12.03 -6.93 14.80
CA ALA A 21 12.83 -7.12 13.59
C ALA A 21 11.97 -7.37 12.34
N ALA A 22 10.83 -8.07 12.47
CA ALA A 22 9.88 -8.29 11.38
C ALA A 22 9.11 -7.02 11.01
N GLU A 23 8.65 -6.24 11.99
CA GLU A 23 8.00 -4.94 11.76
C GLU A 23 8.96 -3.94 11.08
N HIS A 24 10.22 -3.89 11.51
CA HIS A 24 11.26 -3.08 10.84
C HIS A 24 11.55 -3.58 9.42
N ALA A 25 11.60 -4.90 9.20
CA ALA A 25 11.85 -5.47 7.87
C ALA A 25 10.69 -5.23 6.90
N GLU A 26 9.44 -5.27 7.37
CA GLU A 26 8.27 -4.93 6.56
C GLU A 26 8.21 -3.43 6.23
N ALA A 27 8.55 -2.56 7.18
CA ALA A 27 8.67 -1.11 6.95
C ALA A 27 9.80 -0.76 5.97
N ASP A 28 10.88 -1.55 5.94
CA ASP A 28 12.02 -1.36 5.02
C ASP A 28 11.79 -1.95 3.61
N ALA A 29 10.75 -2.77 3.41
CA ALA A 29 10.50 -3.47 2.15
C ALA A 29 9.91 -2.57 1.04
N TRP A 30 9.30 -1.44 1.42
CA TRP A 30 8.65 -0.53 0.46
C TRP A 30 8.89 0.94 0.83
N ASP A 31 8.89 1.80 -0.20
CA ASP A 31 8.89 3.25 -0.03
C ASP A 31 7.47 3.76 0.18
N ASP A 32 7.25 4.69 1.11
CA ASP A 32 6.02 5.49 1.18
C ASP A 32 6.15 6.69 0.21
N LEU A 33 5.27 6.73 -0.80
CA LEU A 33 5.23 7.79 -1.82
C LEU A 33 4.05 8.76 -1.59
N GLY A 34 3.55 8.87 -0.37
CA GLY A 34 2.49 9.78 0.02
C GLY A 34 1.09 9.23 -0.25
N ALA A 35 0.79 8.80 -1.47
CA ALA A 35 -0.53 8.24 -1.83
C ALA A 35 -0.52 6.71 -1.92
N PHE A 36 0.64 6.10 -2.08
CA PHE A 36 0.79 4.66 -2.25
C PHE A 36 2.17 4.17 -1.83
N GLY A 37 2.27 2.89 -1.50
CA GLY A 37 3.53 2.22 -1.22
C GLY A 37 4.20 1.72 -2.50
N TRP A 38 5.51 1.55 -2.47
CA TRP A 38 6.26 1.00 -3.58
C TRP A 38 7.30 -0.03 -3.14
N LEU A 39 7.11 -1.30 -3.51
CA LEU A 39 8.09 -2.35 -3.21
C LEU A 39 9.45 -2.03 -3.81
N ARG A 40 10.51 -2.22 -3.03
CA ARG A 40 11.91 -2.17 -3.50
C ARG A 40 12.28 -3.51 -4.17
N GLY A 41 13.34 -3.53 -4.97
CA GLY A 41 13.88 -4.77 -5.59
C GLY A 41 13.09 -5.29 -6.80
N ILE A 42 13.74 -5.75 -7.87
CA ILE A 42 13.07 -6.06 -9.16
C ILE A 42 12.20 -7.34 -9.12
N ARG A 43 12.47 -8.26 -8.17
CA ARG A 43 11.78 -9.57 -8.11
C ARG A 43 10.54 -9.59 -7.21
N ASP A 44 10.40 -8.61 -6.33
CA ASP A 44 9.35 -8.62 -5.33
C ASP A 44 8.01 -8.18 -5.93
N ARG A 45 6.95 -8.85 -5.49
CA ARG A 45 5.56 -8.58 -5.87
C ARG A 45 4.69 -8.64 -4.62
N ALA A 46 3.74 -7.72 -4.54
CA ALA A 46 2.72 -7.71 -3.52
C ALA A 46 1.72 -8.84 -3.81
N LEU A 47 1.34 -9.58 -2.78
CA LEU A 47 0.29 -10.61 -2.87
C LEU A 47 -1.10 -9.98 -2.77
N MET A 48 -1.22 -8.97 -1.90
CA MET A 48 -2.43 -8.21 -1.64
C MET A 48 -2.20 -6.74 -1.99
N LEU A 49 -3.25 -6.05 -2.42
CA LEU A 49 -3.33 -4.61 -2.53
C LEU A 49 -4.28 -4.09 -1.45
N GLU A 50 -3.73 -3.35 -0.49
CA GLU A 50 -4.55 -2.66 0.50
C GLU A 50 -5.09 -1.33 -0.03
N LEU A 51 -6.35 -1.08 0.24
CA LEU A 51 -7.08 0.13 -0.10
C LEU A 51 -7.54 0.76 1.21
N ARG A 52 -6.93 1.91 1.55
CA ARG A 52 -7.06 2.55 2.86
C ARG A 52 -7.86 3.84 2.71
N ARG A 53 -9.08 3.88 3.26
CA ARG A 53 -9.89 5.10 3.32
C ARG A 53 -9.45 6.00 4.46
N LYS A 54 -9.72 7.29 4.35
CA LYS A 54 -9.43 8.28 5.40
C LYS A 54 -10.29 8.12 6.66
N ASP A 55 -11.39 7.36 6.56
CA ASP A 55 -12.22 6.98 7.71
C ASP A 55 -11.59 5.86 8.56
N GLY A 56 -10.43 5.34 8.15
CA GLY A 56 -9.71 4.26 8.82
C GLY A 56 -10.12 2.86 8.36
N SER A 57 -11.13 2.74 7.49
CA SER A 57 -11.47 1.45 6.89
C SER A 57 -10.42 1.01 5.87
N ILE A 58 -10.10 -0.28 5.90
CA ILE A 58 -9.11 -0.89 5.01
C ILE A 58 -9.73 -2.14 4.42
N VAL A 59 -9.64 -2.29 3.10
CA VAL A 59 -9.91 -3.54 2.41
C VAL A 59 -8.67 -3.98 1.65
N ALA A 60 -8.32 -5.25 1.71
CA ALA A 60 -7.23 -5.82 0.95
C ALA A 60 -7.77 -6.77 -0.12
N ILE A 61 -7.40 -6.55 -1.37
CA ILE A 61 -7.77 -7.43 -2.49
C ILE A 61 -6.55 -8.22 -2.96
N GLY A 62 -6.75 -9.49 -3.29
CA GLY A 62 -5.66 -10.32 -3.81
C GLY A 62 -5.31 -9.92 -5.25
N TYR A 63 -4.03 -9.67 -5.52
CA TYR A 63 -3.57 -9.40 -6.88
C TYR A 63 -3.85 -10.59 -7.84
N GLY A 64 -3.89 -11.81 -7.31
CA GLY A 64 -4.27 -13.01 -8.08
C GLY A 64 -5.72 -13.01 -8.57
N TRP A 65 -6.57 -12.15 -8.01
CA TRP A 65 -7.99 -11.98 -8.39
C TRP A 65 -8.25 -10.67 -9.13
N LEU A 66 -7.20 -9.88 -9.43
CA LEU A 66 -7.32 -8.62 -10.15
C LEU A 66 -7.44 -8.90 -11.65
N GLU A 67 -8.67 -8.90 -12.14
CA GLU A 67 -9.01 -9.22 -13.53
C GLU A 67 -8.63 -8.08 -14.49
N ARG A 68 -8.79 -6.83 -14.04
CA ARG A 68 -8.55 -5.65 -14.88
C ARG A 68 -8.15 -4.42 -14.05
N VAL A 69 -7.23 -3.66 -14.61
CA VAL A 69 -6.87 -2.29 -14.18
C VAL A 69 -7.05 -1.37 -15.37
N ALA A 70 -7.81 -0.29 -15.23
CA ALA A 70 -8.02 0.69 -16.29
C ALA A 70 -7.83 2.11 -15.75
N PHE A 71 -7.12 2.95 -16.50
CA PHE A 71 -7.00 4.36 -16.22
C PHE A 71 -7.80 5.17 -17.24
N ASP A 72 -8.61 6.08 -16.72
CA ASP A 72 -9.32 7.10 -17.48
C ASP A 72 -8.98 8.46 -16.86
N PRO A 73 -8.47 9.45 -17.62
CA PRO A 73 -8.06 10.74 -17.06
C PRO A 73 -9.17 11.55 -16.39
N SER A 74 -10.43 11.39 -16.82
CA SER A 74 -11.58 12.08 -16.24
C SER A 74 -12.16 11.39 -15.00
N GLU A 75 -11.88 10.10 -14.85
CA GLU A 75 -12.58 9.29 -13.86
C GLU A 75 -11.63 8.61 -12.85
N GLY A 76 -10.33 8.49 -13.16
CA GLY A 76 -9.28 7.89 -12.33
C GLY A 76 -8.97 6.43 -12.65
N ILE A 77 -8.48 5.63 -11.68
CA ILE A 77 -8.15 4.20 -11.85
C ILE A 77 -9.33 3.30 -11.43
N THR A 78 -9.74 2.38 -12.30
CA THR A 78 -10.75 1.36 -12.03
C THR A 78 -10.06 0.02 -11.85
N LEU A 79 -10.36 -0.67 -10.75
CA LEU A 79 -9.96 -2.06 -10.51
C LEU A 79 -11.21 -2.94 -10.65
N SER A 80 -11.07 -4.05 -11.36
CA SER A 80 -12.08 -5.13 -11.41
C SER A 80 -11.47 -6.37 -10.77
N ALA A 81 -12.06 -6.85 -9.69
CA ALA A 81 -11.58 -8.01 -8.96
C ALA A 81 -12.75 -8.81 -8.38
N ALA A 82 -12.79 -10.11 -8.66
CA ALA A 82 -13.79 -11.04 -8.15
C ALA A 82 -15.25 -10.53 -8.32
N GLY A 83 -15.57 -9.95 -9.48
CA GLY A 83 -16.88 -9.37 -9.76
C GLY A 83 -17.19 -8.03 -9.07
N GLN A 84 -16.29 -7.48 -8.26
CA GLN A 84 -16.40 -6.13 -7.69
C GLN A 84 -15.66 -5.11 -8.55
N LYS A 85 -16.21 -3.90 -8.61
CA LYS A 85 -15.57 -2.74 -9.23
C LYS A 85 -15.17 -1.74 -8.16
N ILE A 86 -13.90 -1.36 -8.15
CA ILE A 86 -13.34 -0.40 -7.21
C ILE A 86 -12.85 0.81 -8.00
N ARG A 87 -13.16 2.03 -7.54
CA ARG A 87 -12.72 3.28 -8.19
C ARG A 87 -11.75 4.02 -7.28
N ILE A 88 -10.56 4.31 -7.77
CA ILE A 88 -9.59 5.23 -7.16
C ILE A 88 -9.70 6.55 -7.91
N LYS A 89 -10.17 7.59 -7.23
CA LYS A 89 -10.31 8.95 -7.76
C LYS A 89 -9.25 9.86 -7.14
N GLY A 90 -8.83 10.85 -7.91
CA GLY A 90 -7.76 11.73 -7.49
C GLY A 90 -7.10 12.44 -8.65
N ARG A 91 -5.98 13.10 -8.35
CA ARG A 91 -5.14 13.81 -9.31
C ARG A 91 -3.80 13.14 -9.48
N ASN A 92 -3.23 13.28 -10.67
CA ASN A 92 -1.91 12.75 -11.03
C ASN A 92 -1.77 11.21 -10.84
N LEU A 93 -2.88 10.46 -10.88
CA LEU A 93 -2.89 9.00 -10.62
C LEU A 93 -2.08 8.15 -11.61
N ASN A 94 -1.75 8.70 -12.78
CA ASN A 94 -0.84 8.07 -13.75
C ASN A 94 0.39 8.95 -14.04
N ALA A 95 0.63 9.97 -13.21
CA ALA A 95 1.82 10.79 -13.32
C ALA A 95 3.04 10.06 -12.75
N GLU A 96 4.21 10.50 -13.19
CA GLU A 96 5.48 10.01 -12.69
C GLU A 96 5.85 10.71 -11.38
N VAL A 97 5.88 9.96 -10.27
CA VAL A 97 6.26 10.48 -8.95
C VAL A 97 7.78 10.56 -8.80
N ARG A 98 8.47 9.61 -9.43
CA ARG A 98 9.93 9.58 -9.64
C ARG A 98 10.22 8.70 -10.87
N PRO A 99 11.46 8.70 -11.43
CA PRO A 99 11.75 7.97 -12.67
C PRO A 99 11.21 6.54 -12.69
N ALA A 100 10.38 6.22 -13.69
CA ALA A 100 9.73 4.92 -13.88
C ALA A 100 8.78 4.45 -12.75
N VAL A 101 8.30 5.35 -11.90
CA VAL A 101 7.37 5.03 -10.81
C VAL A 101 6.07 5.81 -10.96
N ARG A 102 4.99 5.06 -11.22
CA ARG A 102 3.62 5.54 -11.41
C ARG A 102 2.67 4.62 -10.67
N LEU A 103 1.61 5.17 -10.08
CA LEU A 103 0.63 4.38 -9.33
C LEU A 103 -0.06 3.34 -10.23
N PHE A 104 -0.62 3.73 -11.37
CA PHE A 104 -1.30 2.80 -12.29
C PHE A 104 -0.39 1.64 -12.72
N GLU A 105 0.82 1.94 -13.18
CA GLU A 105 1.79 0.93 -13.63
C GLU A 105 2.25 0.04 -12.47
N GLY A 106 2.39 0.63 -11.28
CA GLY A 106 2.70 -0.08 -10.06
C GLY A 106 1.64 -1.11 -9.68
N ILE A 107 0.37 -0.73 -9.74
CA ILE A 107 -0.75 -1.66 -9.51
C ILE A 107 -0.73 -2.75 -10.58
N ALA A 108 -0.65 -2.39 -11.87
CA ALA A 108 -0.64 -3.36 -12.96
C ALA A 108 0.54 -4.36 -12.89
N ARG A 109 1.65 -3.99 -12.23
CA ARG A 109 2.84 -4.84 -12.04
C ARG A 109 2.96 -5.47 -10.66
N HIS A 110 1.96 -5.30 -9.80
CA HIS A 110 1.91 -5.82 -8.43
C HIS A 110 3.06 -5.28 -7.57
N ARG A 111 3.41 -4.01 -7.77
CA ARG A 111 4.48 -3.29 -7.05
C ARG A 111 3.97 -2.45 -5.91
N VAL A 112 2.65 -2.25 -5.85
CA VAL A 112 1.99 -1.37 -4.88
C VAL A 112 1.33 -2.24 -3.80
N PRO A 113 1.88 -2.30 -2.58
CA PRO A 113 1.26 -3.05 -1.49
C PRO A 113 0.04 -2.35 -0.90
N TRP A 114 -0.03 -1.01 -1.00
CA TRP A 114 -1.15 -0.23 -0.48
C TRP A 114 -1.35 1.08 -1.25
N VAL A 115 -2.59 1.56 -1.25
CA VAL A 115 -3.03 2.89 -1.72
C VAL A 115 -3.89 3.51 -0.62
N ARG A 116 -3.70 4.81 -0.35
CA ARG A 116 -4.44 5.52 0.70
C ARG A 116 -5.10 6.79 0.19
N GLU A 117 -6.32 7.04 0.64
CA GLU A 117 -6.92 8.36 0.53
C GLU A 117 -6.09 9.40 1.29
N ALA A 118 -5.99 10.59 0.73
CA ALA A 118 -5.46 11.75 1.42
C ALA A 118 -6.45 12.21 2.50
N ASP A 119 -5.93 12.51 3.69
CA ASP A 119 -6.67 13.29 4.65
C ASP A 119 -6.75 14.76 4.22
N ARG A 120 -7.54 15.55 4.95
CA ARG A 120 -7.74 16.97 4.63
C ARG A 120 -6.45 17.78 4.66
N SER A 121 -5.54 17.50 5.59
CA SER A 121 -4.26 18.19 5.70
C SER A 121 -3.36 17.89 4.52
N VAL A 122 -3.20 16.61 4.17
CA VAL A 122 -2.40 16.15 3.04
C VAL A 122 -2.94 16.73 1.74
N GLY A 123 -4.26 16.72 1.55
CA GLY A 123 -4.88 17.29 0.35
C GLY A 123 -4.60 18.79 0.17
N LEU A 124 -4.57 19.56 1.27
CA LEU A 124 -4.29 21.01 1.24
C LEU A 124 -2.80 21.34 1.07
N GLN A 125 -1.90 20.47 1.52
CA GLN A 125 -0.46 20.66 1.45
C GLN A 125 0.16 20.16 0.14
N ALA A 126 -0.53 19.24 -0.54
CA ALA A 126 -0.04 18.64 -1.77
C ALA A 126 0.07 19.66 -2.90
N GLY A 127 1.23 19.69 -3.55
CA GLY A 127 1.49 20.51 -4.73
C GLY A 127 0.73 20.02 -5.96
N ASP A 128 0.70 20.84 -7.01
CA ASP A 128 -0.07 20.56 -8.24
C ASP A 128 0.36 19.28 -8.97
N ARG A 129 1.61 18.84 -8.76
CA ARG A 129 2.18 17.64 -9.39
C ARG A 129 2.16 16.41 -8.49
N ASP A 130 1.74 16.55 -7.25
CA ASP A 130 1.72 15.44 -6.31
C ASP A 130 0.59 14.47 -6.68
N THR A 131 0.88 13.17 -6.56
CA THR A 131 -0.16 12.16 -6.67
C THR A 131 -1.01 12.19 -5.40
N VAL A 132 -2.31 12.43 -5.57
CA VAL A 132 -3.25 12.50 -4.46
C VAL A 132 -4.45 11.63 -4.80
N VAL A 133 -4.84 10.78 -3.86
CA VAL A 133 -6.06 9.96 -3.95
C VAL A 133 -7.11 10.63 -3.08
N ASP A 134 -8.17 11.14 -3.69
CA ASP A 134 -9.23 11.88 -2.98
C ASP A 134 -10.28 10.93 -2.39
N ALA A 135 -10.56 9.84 -3.13
CA ALA A 135 -11.55 8.85 -2.77
C ALA A 135 -11.21 7.46 -3.33
N ILE A 136 -11.53 6.42 -2.55
CA ILE A 136 -11.54 5.02 -2.96
C ILE A 136 -12.95 4.46 -2.72
N GLU A 137 -13.64 4.13 -3.79
CA GLU A 137 -15.02 3.64 -3.76
C GLU A 137 -15.02 2.13 -4.02
N TRP A 138 -15.63 1.36 -3.13
CA TRP A 138 -15.80 -0.09 -3.16
C TRP A 138 -17.10 -0.46 -2.47
#